data_AF-A0A350IJW8-F1
#
_entry.id   AF-A0A350IJW8-F1
#
_cell.length_a   1.000
_cell.length_b   1.000
_cell.length_c   1.000
_cell.angle_alpha   90.00
_cell.angle_beta   90.00
_cell.angle_gamma   90.00
#
_symmetry.space_group_name_H-M   'P 1'
#
loop_
_entity.id
_entity.type
_entity.pdbx_description
1 polymer ?
#
loop_
_entity_poly.entity_id
_entity_poly.type
_entity_poly.pdbx_seq_one_letter_code
_entity_poly.pdbx_strand_id
1 'polypeptide(L)'
;MEKLFLKLYRILNFNVPNSENNTTTSIPLITTGSIVLGAIVRTAIIMVLALALNNVFDFRTHWVIILLLIWFIVAYPAYKKYQRFSDLEDKFSESIICGSCIHFDKSAQLCTMYDQHVSEDFIPCDGLDWEPKSKII
;
A
#
# COMPACT_ATOMS: atom_id res chain seq x y z
N MET A 1 24.97 4.23 15.90
CA MET A 1 23.76 3.38 16.04
C MET A 1 22.51 4.05 15.48
N GLU A 2 22.28 5.33 15.74
CA GLU A 2 21.10 6.10 15.29
C GLU A 2 20.86 6.13 13.76
N LYS A 3 21.93 6.31 12.96
CA LYS A 3 21.84 6.27 11.49
C LYS A 3 21.40 4.91 10.94
N LEU A 4 21.77 3.83 11.62
CA LEU A 4 21.43 2.46 11.22
C LEU A 4 19.97 2.16 11.58
N PHE A 5 19.50 2.64 12.73
CA PHE A 5 18.11 2.58 13.15
C PHE A 5 17.18 3.39 12.23
N LEU A 6 17.58 4.62 11.84
CA LEU A 6 16.83 5.42 10.88
C LEU A 6 16.80 4.81 9.47
N LYS A 7 17.90 4.18 9.05
CA LYS A 7 17.97 3.46 7.76
C LYS A 7 17.07 2.22 7.77
N LEU A 8 17.09 1.47 8.87
CA LEU A 8 16.17 0.33 9.08
C LEU A 8 14.72 0.79 9.15
N TYR A 9 14.42 1.85 9.89
CA TYR A 9 13.09 2.45 9.98
C TYR A 9 12.60 2.90 8.61
N ARG A 10 13.46 3.54 7.79
CA ARG A 10 13.12 3.96 6.43
C ARG A 10 12.84 2.77 5.49
N ILE A 11 13.60 1.69 5.61
CA ILE A 11 13.39 0.43 4.88
C ILE A 11 12.08 -0.23 5.33
N LEU A 12 11.89 -0.36 6.65
CA LEU A 12 10.68 -0.91 7.26
C LEU A 12 9.44 -0.12 6.86
N ASN A 13 9.53 1.21 6.83
CA ASN A 13 8.36 2.01 6.55
C ASN A 13 7.96 2.03 5.08
N PHE A 14 8.74 1.43 4.16
CA PHE A 14 8.51 1.53 2.71
C PHE A 14 8.02 2.94 2.36
N ASN A 15 8.71 3.96 2.88
CA ASN A 15 8.47 5.32 2.46
C ASN A 15 8.99 5.36 1.03
N VAL A 16 8.07 5.14 0.08
CA VAL A 16 8.32 5.40 -1.32
C VAL A 16 8.65 6.89 -1.38
N PRO A 17 9.89 7.27 -1.72
CA PRO A 17 10.19 8.67 -1.95
C PRO A 17 9.20 9.16 -3.00
N ASN A 18 8.58 10.31 -2.72
CA ASN A 18 7.71 10.97 -3.68
C ASN A 18 8.47 11.05 -5.00
N SER A 19 8.04 10.27 -5.99
CA SER A 19 8.70 10.20 -7.30
C SER A 19 8.29 11.41 -8.13
N GLU A 20 8.59 12.60 -7.62
CA GLU A 20 8.96 13.69 -8.51
C GLU A 20 10.37 13.36 -8.97
N ASN A 21 10.49 12.59 -10.06
CA ASN A 21 11.58 12.66 -11.02
C ASN A 21 11.25 11.71 -12.18
N ASN A 22 10.88 12.33 -13.30
CA ASN A 22 10.75 11.79 -14.64
C ASN A 22 11.62 10.55 -14.92
N THR A 23 11.01 9.39 -15.18
CA THR A 23 11.09 8.66 -16.47
C THR A 23 10.37 7.30 -16.35
N THR A 24 9.29 7.15 -17.13
CA THR A 24 8.83 5.91 -17.78
C THR A 24 9.09 4.60 -17.04
N THR A 25 8.33 4.33 -15.98
CA THR A 25 7.94 2.96 -15.63
C THR A 25 6.60 3.05 -14.91
N SER A 26 5.53 2.87 -15.68
CA SER A 26 4.11 3.03 -15.36
C SER A 26 3.58 1.92 -14.45
N ILE A 27 4.21 1.72 -13.29
CA ILE A 27 3.71 0.83 -12.25
C ILE A 27 3.31 1.70 -11.05
N PRO A 28 2.00 1.89 -10.77
CA PRO A 28 1.60 2.44 -9.49
C PRO A 28 2.07 1.45 -8.41
N LEU A 29 3.17 1.78 -7.74
CA LEU A 29 3.86 0.89 -6.80
C LEU A 29 3.07 0.60 -5.50
N ILE A 30 1.92 1.25 -5.34
CA ILE A 30 1.07 1.17 -4.16
C ILE A 30 -0.14 0.33 -4.53
N THR A 31 -0.06 -0.98 -4.30
CA THR A 31 -1.21 -1.87 -4.38
C THR A 31 -1.68 -2.20 -2.97
N THR A 32 -2.95 -2.57 -2.83
CA THR A 32 -3.48 -3.09 -1.56
C THR A 32 -2.62 -4.25 -1.03
N GLY A 33 -2.13 -5.12 -1.94
CA GLY A 33 -1.21 -6.20 -1.63
C GLY A 33 0.12 -5.75 -1.02
N SER A 34 0.76 -4.68 -1.53
CA SER A 34 2.03 -4.18 -0.98
C SER A 34 1.86 -3.55 0.41
N ILE A 35 0.69 -2.96 0.68
CA ILE A 35 0.32 -2.45 2.02
C ILE A 35 0.20 -3.62 3.01
N VAL A 36 -0.54 -4.67 2.65
CA VAL A 36 -0.76 -5.85 3.51
C VAL A 36 0.55 -6.60 3.77
N LEU A 37 1.35 -6.85 2.73
CA LEU A 37 2.66 -7.50 2.88
C LEU A 37 3.58 -6.70 3.82
N GLY A 38 3.56 -5.38 3.68
CA GLY A 38 4.26 -4.49 4.59
C GLY A 38 3.80 -4.66 6.05
N ALA A 39 2.50 -4.77 6.31
CA ALA A 39 1.97 -4.95 7.65
C ALA A 39 2.39 -6.30 8.26
N ILE A 40 2.36 -7.38 7.46
CA ILE A 40 2.78 -8.72 7.89
C ILE A 40 4.26 -8.73 8.29
N VAL A 41 5.14 -8.19 7.45
CA VAL A 41 6.59 -8.15 7.72
C VAL A 41 6.90 -7.37 9.00
N ARG A 42 6.25 -6.22 9.21
CA ARG A 42 6.43 -5.42 10.43
C ARG A 42 5.98 -6.19 11.67
N THR A 43 4.83 -6.86 11.59
CA THR A 43 4.29 -7.67 12.69
C THR A 43 5.22 -8.83 13.03
N ALA A 44 5.76 -9.52 12.02
CA ALA A 44 6.74 -10.59 12.22
C ALA A 44 8.02 -10.09 12.91
N ILE A 45 8.53 -8.91 12.52
CA ILE A 45 9.71 -8.31 13.15
C ILE A 45 9.44 -7.95 14.61
N ILE A 46 8.27 -7.36 14.92
CA ILE A 46 7.88 -7.06 16.31
C ILE A 46 7.77 -8.35 17.13
N MET A 47 7.22 -9.42 16.56
CA MET A 47 7.09 -10.71 17.24
C MET A 47 8.47 -11.32 17.55
N VAL A 48 9.42 -11.29 16.60
CA VAL A 48 10.79 -11.76 16.82
C VAL A 48 11.50 -10.92 17.90
N LEU A 49 11.35 -9.60 17.86
CA LEU A 49 11.89 -8.71 18.90
C LEU A 49 11.29 -8.99 20.28
N ALA A 50 9.98 -9.20 20.36
CA ALA A 50 9.30 -9.54 21.60
C ALA A 50 9.81 -10.88 22.15
N LEU A 51 10.03 -11.89 21.31
CA LEU A 51 10.63 -13.16 21.73
C LEU A 51 12.06 -12.99 22.26
N ALA A 52 12.89 -12.22 21.56
CA ALA A 52 14.28 -11.97 21.96
C ALA A 52 14.39 -11.21 23.30
N LEU A 53 13.50 -10.25 23.52
CA LEU A 53 13.46 -9.42 24.74
C LEU A 53 12.82 -10.14 25.94
N ASN A 54 12.18 -11.30 25.73
CA ASN A 54 11.40 -11.98 26.77
C ASN A 54 12.28 -12.52 27.91
N ASN A 55 13.55 -12.79 27.62
CA ASN A 55 14.51 -13.19 28.63
C ASN A 55 14.97 -12.02 29.53
N VAL A 56 14.76 -10.77 29.10
CA VAL A 56 15.24 -9.58 29.83
C VAL A 56 14.09 -8.86 30.53
N PHE A 57 12.93 -8.78 29.87
CA PHE A 57 11.74 -8.13 30.39
C PHE A 57 10.62 -9.15 30.55
N ASP A 58 10.08 -9.25 31.77
CA ASP A 58 8.91 -10.07 32.05
C ASP A 58 7.68 -9.46 31.36
N PHE A 59 7.39 -9.95 30.14
CA PHE A 59 6.34 -9.41 29.27
C PHE A 59 4.93 -9.62 29.80
N ARG A 60 4.77 -10.46 30.84
CA ARG A 60 3.49 -10.74 31.49
C ARG A 60 2.85 -9.47 32.06
N THR A 61 3.64 -8.51 32.50
CA THR A 61 3.13 -7.24 33.07
C THR A 61 2.98 -6.13 32.01
N HIS A 62 3.70 -6.21 30.88
CA HIS A 62 3.85 -5.10 29.91
C HIS A 62 3.18 -5.34 28.54
N TRP A 63 2.35 -6.35 28.41
CA TRP A 63 1.47 -6.64 27.26
C TRP A 63 0.76 -5.41 26.65
N VAL A 64 0.29 -4.46 27.48
CA VAL A 64 -0.34 -3.20 27.01
C VAL A 64 0.63 -2.34 26.18
N ILE A 65 1.91 -2.30 26.57
CA ILE A 65 2.94 -1.55 25.85
C ILE A 65 3.20 -2.19 24.47
N ILE A 66 3.23 -3.52 24.40
CA ILE A 66 3.38 -4.23 23.13
C ILE A 66 2.20 -3.93 22.20
N LEU A 67 0.96 -3.95 22.72
CA LEU A 67 -0.22 -3.62 21.93
C LEU A 67 -0.18 -2.19 21.38
N LEU A 68 0.22 -1.22 22.20
CA LEU A 68 0.41 0.17 21.75
C LEU A 68 1.50 0.26 20.67
N LEU A 69 2.58 -0.49 20.82
CA LEU A 69 3.69 -0.51 19.87
C LEU A 69 3.25 -1.10 18.53
N ILE A 70 2.47 -2.18 18.52
CA ILE A 70 1.87 -2.73 17.30
C ILE A 70 0.93 -1.71 16.64
N TRP A 71 0.08 -1.05 17.42
CA TRP A 71 -0.84 -0.05 16.89
C TRP A 71 -0.10 1.11 16.21
N PHE A 72 0.94 1.65 16.86
CA PHE A 72 1.67 2.80 16.36
C PHE A 72 2.62 2.46 15.20
N ILE A 73 3.25 1.28 15.22
CA ILE A 73 4.26 0.88 14.22
C ILE A 73 3.65 0.15 13.03
N VAL A 74 2.54 -0.55 13.21
CA VAL A 74 1.90 -1.36 12.14
C VAL A 74 0.61 -0.70 11.68
N ALA A 75 -0.36 -0.50 12.59
CA ALA A 75 -1.70 -0.08 12.20
C ALA A 75 -1.73 1.36 11.67
N TYR A 76 -1.11 2.30 12.37
CA TYR A 76 -1.08 3.71 11.98
C TYR A 76 -0.47 3.97 10.58
N PRO A 77 0.75 3.48 10.25
CA PRO A 77 1.30 3.69 8.92
C PRO A 77 0.53 2.93 7.83
N ALA A 78 -0.03 1.75 8.13
CA ALA A 78 -0.88 1.03 7.18
C ALA A 78 -2.15 1.82 6.85
N TYR A 79 -2.81 2.37 7.88
CA TYR A 79 -4.00 3.22 7.73
C TYR A 79 -3.71 4.47 6.89
N LYS A 80 -2.61 5.17 7.18
CA LYS A 80 -2.21 6.37 6.41
C LYS A 80 -1.92 6.06 4.95
N LYS A 81 -1.31 4.91 4.65
CA LYS A 81 -1.07 4.46 3.27
C LYS A 81 -2.36 4.09 2.56
N TYR A 82 -3.27 3.44 3.26
CA TYR A 82 -4.58 3.07 2.71
C TYR A 82 -5.42 4.30 2.38
N GLN A 83 -5.47 5.31 3.26
CA GLN A 83 -6.16 6.58 2.96
C GLN A 83 -5.60 7.22 1.69
N ARG A 84 -4.27 7.33 1.58
CA ARG A 84 -3.65 7.95 0.39
C ARG A 84 -3.90 7.16 -0.89
N PHE A 85 -3.99 5.83 -0.81
CA PHE A 85 -4.39 4.99 -1.94
C PHE A 85 -5.85 5.25 -2.35
N SER A 86 -6.77 5.33 -1.38
CA SER A 86 -8.18 5.66 -1.63
C SER A 86 -8.35 7.05 -2.26
N ASP A 87 -7.63 8.05 -1.75
CA ASP A 87 -7.71 9.43 -2.27
C ASP A 87 -7.20 9.54 -3.71
N LEU A 88 -6.17 8.74 -4.05
CA LEU A 88 -5.66 8.66 -5.42
C LEU A 88 -6.69 7.94 -6.30
N GLU A 89 -7.21 6.80 -5.85
CA GLU A 89 -8.21 6.03 -6.58
C GLU A 89 -9.45 6.85 -6.94
N ASP A 90 -9.97 7.65 -6.02
CA ASP A 90 -11.14 8.50 -6.28
C ASP A 90 -10.83 9.55 -7.36
N LYS A 91 -9.63 10.14 -7.34
CA LYS A 91 -9.19 11.09 -8.38
C LYS A 91 -8.97 10.41 -9.73
N PHE A 92 -8.36 9.23 -9.74
CA PHE A 92 -8.15 8.41 -10.94
C PHE A 92 -9.47 7.97 -11.58
N SER A 93 -10.45 7.60 -10.76
CA SER A 93 -11.77 7.20 -11.22
C SER A 93 -12.56 8.35 -11.85
N GLU A 94 -12.29 9.59 -11.45
CA GLU A 94 -12.95 10.79 -11.98
C GLU A 94 -12.23 11.36 -13.21
N SER A 95 -10.90 11.23 -13.28
CA SER A 95 -10.08 11.85 -14.33
C SER A 95 -9.93 11.01 -15.61
N ILE A 96 -10.10 9.68 -15.54
CA ILE A 96 -9.84 8.78 -16.67
C ILE A 96 -11.08 7.97 -17.04
N ILE A 97 -11.33 7.85 -18.35
CA ILE A 97 -12.39 7.01 -18.94
C ILE A 97 -12.32 5.57 -18.39
N CYS A 98 -11.11 5.03 -18.17
CA CYS A 98 -10.88 3.68 -17.65
C CYS A 98 -11.48 3.43 -16.25
N GLY A 99 -11.63 4.47 -15.40
CA GLY A 99 -12.21 4.34 -14.06
C GLY A 99 -13.68 3.92 -14.05
N SER A 100 -14.41 4.20 -15.13
CA SER A 100 -15.81 3.81 -15.33
C SER A 100 -15.98 2.46 -16.03
N CYS A 101 -14.88 1.78 -16.38
CA CYS A 101 -14.88 0.52 -17.10
C CYS A 101 -15.26 -0.69 -16.23
N ILE A 102 -15.93 -1.69 -16.81
CA ILE A 102 -16.23 -2.98 -16.15
C ILE A 102 -14.98 -3.80 -15.85
N HIS A 103 -13.99 -3.76 -16.74
CA HIS A 103 -12.73 -4.51 -16.65
C HIS A 103 -11.70 -3.87 -15.71
N PHE A 104 -12.04 -2.75 -15.06
CA PHE A 104 -11.13 -2.08 -14.14
C PHE A 104 -11.30 -2.60 -12.70
N ASP A 105 -10.21 -3.14 -12.15
CA ASP A 105 -10.08 -3.55 -10.76
C ASP A 105 -9.43 -2.44 -9.91
N LYS A 106 -10.23 -1.88 -9.01
CA LYS A 106 -9.84 -0.80 -8.08
C LYS A 106 -8.79 -1.23 -7.05
N SER A 107 -8.74 -2.51 -6.70
CA SER A 107 -7.84 -3.01 -5.65
C SER A 107 -6.38 -3.09 -6.10
N ALA A 108 -6.17 -3.26 -7.40
CA ALA A 108 -4.88 -3.43 -8.06
C ALA A 108 -4.56 -2.33 -9.09
N GLN A 109 -5.48 -1.38 -9.35
CA GLN A 109 -5.35 -0.36 -10.40
C GLN A 109 -5.00 -0.98 -11.76
N LEU A 110 -5.70 -2.07 -12.08
CA LEU A 110 -5.39 -2.97 -13.17
C LEU A 110 -6.59 -3.12 -14.10
N CYS A 111 -6.33 -3.16 -15.41
CA CYS A 111 -7.30 -3.66 -16.37
C CYS A 111 -7.22 -5.20 -16.44
N THR A 112 -8.28 -5.89 -16.05
CA THR A 112 -8.33 -7.37 -16.00
C THR A 112 -8.27 -8.02 -17.38
N MET A 113 -8.63 -7.28 -18.44
CA MET A 113 -8.63 -7.79 -19.82
C MET A 113 -7.23 -7.86 -20.41
N TYR A 114 -6.39 -6.85 -20.15
CA TYR A 114 -5.03 -6.75 -20.69
C TYR A 114 -3.95 -7.10 -19.67
N ASP A 115 -4.33 -7.30 -18.40
CA ASP A 115 -3.41 -7.51 -17.27
C ASP A 115 -2.34 -6.40 -17.16
N GLN A 116 -2.77 -5.16 -17.46
CA GLN A 116 -1.91 -3.97 -17.47
C GLN A 116 -2.39 -2.95 -16.44
N HIS A 117 -1.44 -2.29 -15.80
CA HIS A 117 -1.72 -1.24 -14.82
C HIS A 117 -2.15 0.04 -15.53
N VAL A 118 -3.18 0.69 -14.99
CA VAL A 118 -3.68 1.96 -15.51
C VAL A 118 -2.94 3.11 -14.81
N SER A 119 -2.60 4.16 -15.55
CA SER A 119 -2.02 5.40 -15.00
C SER A 119 -2.56 6.62 -15.73
N GLU A 120 -2.30 7.83 -15.24
CA GLU A 120 -2.86 9.07 -15.83
C GLU A 120 -2.42 9.23 -17.29
N ASP A 121 -1.21 8.81 -17.59
CA ASP A 121 -0.60 8.93 -18.92
C ASP A 121 -0.74 7.65 -19.77
N PHE A 122 -1.31 6.57 -19.23
CA PHE A 122 -1.36 5.28 -19.92
C PHE A 122 -2.70 4.56 -19.75
N ILE A 123 -3.41 4.43 -20.87
CA ILE A 123 -4.68 3.72 -20.99
C ILE A 123 -4.44 2.45 -21.82
N PRO A 124 -4.56 1.24 -21.24
CA PRO A 124 -4.11 0.00 -21.89
C PRO A 124 -4.90 -0.41 -23.15
N CYS A 125 -6.14 0.05 -23.30
CA CYS A 125 -6.99 -0.23 -24.47
C CYS A 125 -7.18 0.99 -25.39
N ASP A 126 -6.49 2.11 -25.13
CA ASP A 126 -6.71 3.42 -25.78
C ASP A 126 -8.19 3.86 -25.84
N GLY A 127 -9.06 3.27 -25.01
CA GLY A 127 -10.51 3.48 -24.99
C GLY A 127 -11.31 2.71 -26.06
N LEU A 128 -10.70 1.84 -26.87
CA LEU A 128 -11.39 1.07 -27.91
C LEU A 128 -12.32 -0.01 -27.33
N ASP A 129 -11.82 -0.77 -26.36
CA ASP A 129 -12.54 -1.87 -25.69
C ASP A 129 -13.14 -1.43 -24.35
N TRP A 130 -13.50 -0.14 -24.24
CA TRP A 130 -14.11 0.39 -23.03
C TRP A 130 -15.61 0.03 -22.97
N GLU A 131 -16.02 -0.54 -21.84
CA GLU A 131 -17.42 -0.87 -21.55
C GLU A 131 -17.86 -0.25 -20.22
N PRO A 132 -18.99 0.49 -20.18
CA PRO A 132 -19.45 1.13 -18.96
C PRO A 132 -19.88 0.10 -17.92
N LYS A 133 -19.62 0.39 -16.64
CA LYS A 133 -20.07 -0.42 -15.48
C LYS A 133 -21.59 -0.56 -15.28
N SER A 134 -22.42 -0.18 -16.26
CA SER A 134 -23.88 -0.20 -16.12
C SER A 134 -24.58 -1.11 -17.14
N LYS A 135 -25.03 -2.26 -16.64
CA LYS A 135 -26.44 -2.64 -16.71
C LYS A 135 -26.93 -2.89 -15.28
N ILE A 136 -27.42 -1.83 -14.63
CA ILE A 136 -28.40 -1.95 -13.55
C ILE A 136 -29.55 -1.06 -14.02
N ILE A 137 -30.57 -1.72 -14.57
CA ILE A 137 -31.94 -1.21 -14.68
C ILE A 137 -32.63 -1.56 -13.37
#